data_AF-A0A921QA64-F1
#
_entry.id   AF-A0A921QA64-F1
#
_cell.length_a   1.000
_cell.length_b   1.000
_cell.length_c   1.000
_cell.angle_alpha   90.00
_cell.angle_beta   90.00
_cell.angle_gamma   90.00
#
_symmetry.space_group_name_H-M   'P 1'
#
loop_
_entity.id
_entity.type
_entity.pdbx_description
1 polymer ?
#
loop_
_entity_poly.entity_id
_entity_poly.type
_entity_poly.pdbx_seq_one_letter_code
_entity_poly.pdbx_strand_id
1 'polypeptide(L)'
;MAKGAIELERLDNKAKASGACQLVVKDLKEESVSEYIYPCLHAGAVYERKYLLGTSMAMPVIAKAMVDVAKEVGADSLARGCTGKGSL
;
A
#
# COMPACT_ATOMS: atom_id res chain seq x y z
N MET A 1 -11.85 -1.00 -8.11
CA MET A 1 -11.97 -2.30 -8.81
C MET A 1 -11.26 -3.36 -7.99
N ALA A 2 -11.99 -4.31 -7.40
CA ALA A 2 -11.39 -5.47 -6.74
C ALA A 2 -10.88 -6.41 -7.84
N LYS A 3 -9.58 -6.66 -7.86
CA LYS A 3 -8.95 -7.59 -8.80
C LYS A 3 -9.18 -9.03 -8.31
N GLY A 4 -9.64 -9.90 -9.21
CA GLY A 4 -10.26 -11.20 -8.90
C GLY A 4 -9.33 -12.28 -8.36
N ALA A 5 -9.92 -13.33 -7.78
CA ALA A 5 -9.25 -14.42 -7.06
C ALA A 5 -8.09 -15.12 -7.82
N ILE A 6 -8.17 -15.19 -9.16
CA ILE A 6 -7.11 -15.77 -10.02
C ILE A 6 -5.79 -14.96 -9.94
N GLU A 7 -5.86 -13.65 -9.69
CA GLU A 7 -4.68 -12.79 -9.54
C GLU A 7 -3.97 -13.05 -8.20
N LEU A 8 -4.72 -13.46 -7.17
CA LEU A 8 -4.18 -13.76 -5.84
C LEU A 8 -3.42 -15.10 -5.80
N GLU A 9 -3.93 -16.15 -6.45
CA GLU A 9 -3.23 -17.44 -6.57
C GLU A 9 -1.89 -17.31 -7.31
N ARG A 10 -1.85 -16.49 -8.37
CA ARG A 10 -0.61 -16.20 -9.09
C ARG A 10 0.42 -15.48 -8.23
N LEU A 11 -0.04 -14.67 -7.27
CA LEU A 11 0.84 -13.91 -6.38
C LEU A 11 1.56 -14.82 -5.40
N ASP A 12 0.87 -15.82 -4.83
CA ASP A 12 1.47 -16.80 -3.91
C ASP A 12 2.56 -17.62 -4.60
N ASN A 13 2.27 -18.17 -5.77
CA ASN A 13 3.25 -18.93 -6.56
C ASN A 13 4.47 -18.07 -6.93
N LYS A 14 4.26 -16.80 -7.29
CA LYS A 14 5.34 -15.88 -7.62
C LYS A 14 6.19 -15.51 -6.40
N ALA A 15 5.56 -15.29 -5.25
CA ALA A 15 6.26 -14.97 -3.99
C ALA A 15 7.16 -16.14 -3.57
N LYS A 16 6.62 -17.37 -3.57
CA LYS A 16 7.37 -18.60 -3.29
C LYS A 16 8.53 -18.81 -4.27
N ALA A 17 8.29 -18.64 -5.57
CA ALA A 17 9.33 -18.75 -6.59
C ALA A 17 10.45 -17.69 -6.43
N SER A 18 10.16 -16.57 -5.76
CA SER A 18 11.14 -15.51 -5.45
C SER A 18 11.82 -15.71 -4.09
N GLY A 19 11.54 -16.81 -3.38
CA GLY A 19 12.15 -17.13 -2.09
C GLY A 19 11.43 -16.57 -0.86
N ALA A 20 10.21 -16.04 -0.99
CA ALA A 20 9.46 -15.53 0.15
C ALA A 20 9.00 -16.69 1.07
N CYS A 21 9.22 -16.56 2.38
CA CYS A 21 8.74 -17.52 3.37
C CYS A 21 7.23 -17.36 3.68
N GLN A 22 6.67 -16.17 3.44
CA GLN A 22 5.27 -15.84 3.69
C GLN A 22 4.78 -14.78 2.70
N LEU A 23 3.51 -14.88 2.30
CA LEU A 23 2.79 -13.84 1.57
C LEU A 23 1.62 -13.35 2.43
N VAL A 24 1.48 -12.03 2.55
CA VAL A 24 0.34 -11.39 3.23
C VAL A 24 -0.38 -10.50 2.23
N VAL A 25 -1.69 -10.70 2.09
CA VAL A 25 -2.58 -9.87 1.27
C VAL A 25 -3.58 -9.20 2.19
N LYS A 26 -3.53 -7.87 2.32
CA LYS A 26 -4.49 -7.06 3.09
C LYS A 26 -5.38 -6.26 2.13
N ASP A 27 -6.70 -6.32 2.33
CA ASP A 27 -7.63 -5.39 1.67
C ASP A 27 -7.71 -4.11 2.50
N LEU A 28 -7.16 -3.03 1.96
CA LEU A 28 -7.06 -1.72 2.64
C LEU A 28 -8.00 -0.68 2.03
N LYS A 29 -8.97 -1.07 1.18
CA LYS A 29 -9.86 -0.11 0.51
C LYS A 29 -10.63 0.74 1.50
N GLU A 30 -11.28 0.13 2.49
CA GLU A 30 -12.13 0.86 3.44
C GLU A 30 -11.30 1.83 4.28
N GLU A 31 -10.20 1.35 4.87
CA GLU A 31 -9.28 2.17 5.65
C GLU A 31 -8.68 3.32 4.81
N SER A 32 -8.33 3.05 3.54
CA SER A 32 -7.83 4.10 2.65
C SER A 32 -8.86 5.21 2.43
N VAL A 33 -10.14 4.86 2.36
CA VAL A 33 -11.23 5.81 2.14
C VAL A 33 -11.49 6.61 3.41
N SER A 34 -11.69 5.93 4.54
CA SER A 34 -12.08 6.55 5.81
C SER A 34 -10.96 7.41 6.41
N GLU A 35 -9.73 6.91 6.43
CA GLU A 35 -8.62 7.53 7.18
C GLU A 35 -7.76 8.49 6.34
N TYR A 36 -7.84 8.42 5.01
CA TYR A 36 -6.93 9.19 4.14
C TYR A 36 -7.68 10.00 3.08
N ILE A 37 -8.52 9.36 2.26
CA ILE A 37 -9.20 10.05 1.16
C ILE A 37 -10.20 11.08 1.68
N TYR A 38 -11.09 10.70 2.62
CA TYR A 38 -12.08 11.64 3.15
C TYR A 38 -11.44 12.81 3.89
N PRO A 39 -10.47 12.63 4.80
CA PRO A 39 -9.79 13.76 5.43
C PRO A 39 -9.13 14.71 4.43
N CYS A 40 -8.44 14.19 3.41
CA CYS A 40 -7.83 15.02 2.36
C CYS A 40 -8.87 15.78 1.52
N LEU A 41 -10.01 15.14 1.23
CA LEU A 41 -11.11 15.78 0.52
C LEU A 41 -11.73 16.91 1.35
N HIS A 42 -11.99 16.67 2.64
CA HIS A 42 -12.51 17.69 3.56
C HIS A 42 -11.55 18.87 3.74
N ALA A 43 -10.24 18.63 3.70
CA ALA A 43 -9.23 19.68 3.76
C ALA A 43 -9.11 20.49 2.45
N GLY A 44 -9.82 20.11 1.38
CA GLY A 44 -9.68 20.76 0.06
C GLY A 44 -8.29 20.59 -0.54
N ALA A 45 -7.60 19.49 -0.24
CA ALA A 45 -6.21 19.29 -0.63
C ALA A 45 -6.08 19.05 -2.14
N VAL A 46 -5.62 20.07 -2.86
CA VAL A 46 -5.33 20.00 -4.31
C VAL A 46 -3.93 20.51 -4.58
N TYR A 47 -3.04 19.61 -5.02
CA TYR A 47 -1.68 19.96 -5.38
C TYR A 47 -1.68 20.78 -6.68
N GLU A 48 -1.01 21.94 -6.65
CA GLU A 48 -0.92 22.89 -7.76
C GLU A 48 -2.27 23.23 -8.42
N ARG A 49 -3.36 23.13 -7.67
CA ARG A 49 -4.75 23.31 -8.15
C ARG A 49 -5.13 22.38 -9.32
N LYS A 50 -4.41 21.28 -9.53
CA LYS A 50 -4.62 20.35 -10.65
C LYS A 50 -4.65 18.88 -10.25
N TYR A 51 -3.94 18.49 -9.20
CA TYR A 51 -3.76 17.09 -8.84
C TYR A 51 -4.35 16.75 -7.46
N LEU A 52 -5.17 15.70 -7.42
CA LEU A 52 -5.92 15.25 -6.24
C LEU A 52 -5.16 14.26 -5.36
N LEU A 53 -3.83 14.27 -5.37
CA LEU A 53 -2.96 13.54 -4.43
C LEU A 53 -3.15 12.01 -4.38
N GLY A 54 -3.79 11.39 -5.38
CA GLY A 54 -4.21 9.98 -5.32
C GLY A 54 -3.08 9.00 -4.99
N THR A 55 -1.91 9.14 -5.63
CA THR A 55 -0.76 8.27 -5.35
C THR A 55 -0.16 8.56 -3.98
N SER A 56 -0.01 9.84 -3.62
CA SER A 56 0.56 10.27 -2.35
C SER A 56 -0.27 9.82 -1.15
N MET A 57 -1.61 9.77 -1.27
CA MET A 57 -2.50 9.29 -0.20
C MET A 57 -2.43 7.78 0.01
N ALA A 58 -2.08 6.99 -1.02
CA ALA A 58 -1.94 5.54 -0.88
C ALA A 58 -0.65 5.12 -0.15
N MET A 59 0.40 5.94 -0.21
CA MET A 59 1.69 5.65 0.42
C MET A 59 1.61 5.46 1.94
N PRO A 60 0.98 6.36 2.73
CA PRO A 60 0.89 6.19 4.17
C PRO A 60 0.01 4.98 4.56
N VAL A 61 -1.03 4.66 3.80
CA VAL A 61 -1.86 3.44 3.99
C VAL A 61 -0.99 2.18 3.88
N ILE A 62 -0.21 2.08 2.80
CA ILE A 62 0.66 0.93 2.54
C ILE A 62 1.78 0.85 3.58
N ALA A 63 2.40 1.99 3.92
CA ALA A 63 3.48 2.04 4.90
C ALA A 63 3.01 1.57 6.29
N LYS A 64 1.83 2.01 6.73
CA LYS A 64 1.23 1.54 7.99
C LYS A 64 1.03 0.03 7.97
N ALA A 65 0.40 -0.49 6.92
CA ALA A 65 0.17 -1.93 6.80
C ALA A 65 1.47 -2.75 6.79
N MET A 66 2.53 -2.26 6.15
CA MET A 66 3.86 -2.90 6.16
C MET A 66 4.47 -2.94 7.57
N VAL A 67 4.37 -1.83 8.32
CA VAL A 67 4.86 -1.75 9.71
C VAL A 67 4.08 -2.67 10.63
N ASP A 68 2.75 -2.74 10.48
CA ASP A 68 1.91 -3.61 11.29
C ASP A 68 2.25 -5.09 11.05
N VAL A 69 2.40 -5.50 9.78
CA VAL A 69 2.84 -6.86 9.45
C VAL A 69 4.24 -7.15 9.98
N ALA A 70 5.19 -6.21 9.86
CA ALA A 70 6.53 -6.39 10.40
C ALA A 70 6.53 -6.63 11.91
N LYS A 71 5.69 -5.91 12.66
CA LYS A 71 5.51 -6.14 14.11
C LYS A 71 4.86 -7.49 14.39
N GLU A 72 3.85 -7.88 13.63
CA GLU A 72 3.17 -9.18 13.77
C GLU A 72 4.14 -10.36 13.58
N VAL A 73 5.06 -10.27 12.62
CA VAL A 73 6.03 -11.34 12.30
C VAL A 73 7.37 -11.20 13.01
N GLY A 74 7.59 -10.12 13.77
CA GLY A 74 8.85 -9.84 14.44
C GLY A 74 10.01 -9.49 13.50
N ALA A 75 9.73 -8.83 12.37
CA ALA A 75 10.76 -8.39 11.43
C ALA A 75 11.43 -7.07 11.90
N ASP A 76 12.76 -7.05 11.84
CA ASP A 76 13.56 -5.87 12.20
C ASP A 76 13.71 -4.86 11.06
N SER A 77 13.32 -5.22 9.84
CA SER A 77 13.61 -4.44 8.64
C SER A 77 12.48 -4.53 7.60
N LEU A 78 12.31 -3.44 6.86
CA LEU A 78 11.37 -3.30 5.75
C LEU A 78 12.11 -2.84 4.49
N ALA A 79 11.66 -3.30 3.32
CA ALA A 79 12.21 -2.90 2.03
C ALA A 79 11.10 -2.47 1.06
N ARG A 80 11.40 -1.48 0.22
CA ARG A 80 10.49 -0.96 -0.81
C ARG A 80 11.26 -0.62 -2.09
N GLY A 81 10.73 -1.02 -3.24
CA GLY A 81 11.38 -0.83 -4.56
C GLY A 81 11.21 0.56 -5.19
N CYS A 82 11.22 1.65 -4.40
CA CYS A 82 11.14 3.00 -4.96
C CYS A 82 12.46 3.40 -5.66
N THR A 83 12.37 4.27 -6.67
CA THR A 83 13.56 4.86 -7.31
C THR A 83 13.97 6.16 -6.62
N GLY A 84 15.24 6.57 -6.72
CA GLY A 84 15.75 7.79 -6.09
C GLY A 84 15.35 9.12 -6.77
N LYS A 85 14.49 9.10 -7.79
CA LYS A 85 14.07 10.29 -8.56
C LYS A 85 12.58 10.62 -8.42
N GLY A 86 11.81 9.78 -7.72
CA GLY A 86 10.37 9.94 -7.59
C GLY A 86 9.96 10.70 -6.33
N SER A 87 8.72 11.19 -6.32
CA SER A 87 8.04 11.63 -5.11
C SER A 87 7.74 10.42 -4.23
N LEU A 88 8.16 10.46 -2.96
CA LEU A 88 7.92 9.41 -1.96
C LEU A 88 6.43 9.22 -1.65
#